data_AF-B5JI01-F1
#
_entry.id   AF-B5JI01-F1
#
_cell.length_a   1.000
_cell.length_b   1.000
_cell.length_c   1.000
_cell.angle_alpha   90.00
_cell.angle_beta   90.00
_cell.angle_gamma   90.00
#
_symmetry.space_group_name_H-M   'P 1'
#
loop_
_entity.id
_entity.type
_entity.pdbx_description
1 polymer ?
#
loop_
_entity_poly.entity_id
_entity_poly.type
_entity_poly.pdbx_seq_one_letter_code
_entity_poly.pdbx_strand_id
1 'polypeptide(L)'
;MPEARRRYDSGYREYDEDALGRLHFIKHAQSCGLKLADIKILLEWENLPDEACPDVQELLKERIGELDAKIREMRSFSKSLKRLLSACEESCDARCAVLEEFGKRSK
;
A
#
# COMPACT_ATOMS: atom_id res chain seq x y z
N MET A 1 11.95 12.95 -0.91
CA MET A 1 11.59 14.06 -1.83
C MET A 1 12.86 14.50 -2.52
N PRO A 2 12.85 14.75 -3.85
CA PRO A 2 14.06 15.19 -4.57
C PRO A 2 14.57 16.51 -3.99
N GLU A 3 15.88 16.66 -3.92
CA GLU A 3 16.49 17.93 -3.58
C GLU A 3 16.33 18.91 -4.75
N ALA A 4 16.11 20.18 -4.42
CA ALA A 4 15.97 21.21 -5.44
C ALA A 4 17.35 21.73 -5.83
N ARG A 5 17.65 21.76 -7.13
CA ARG A 5 18.88 22.33 -7.69
C ARG A 5 19.10 23.78 -7.27
N ARG A 6 18.01 24.54 -7.14
CA ARG A 6 18.02 25.92 -6.65
C ARG A 6 16.72 26.24 -5.93
N ARG A 7 16.78 27.13 -4.94
CA ARG A 7 15.60 27.84 -4.43
C ARG A 7 15.67 29.30 -4.84
N TYR A 8 14.58 29.81 -5.39
CA TYR A 8 14.43 31.24 -5.68
C TYR A 8 14.02 31.99 -4.41
N ASP A 9 14.35 33.29 -4.34
CA ASP A 9 13.95 34.16 -3.22
C ASP A 9 12.43 34.28 -3.07
N SER A 10 11.68 33.99 -4.15
CA SER A 10 10.22 33.86 -4.17
C SER A 10 9.70 32.57 -3.50
N GLY A 11 10.58 31.68 -3.03
CA GLY A 11 10.22 30.39 -2.40
C GLY A 11 10.06 29.21 -3.37
N TYR A 12 10.19 29.43 -4.68
CA TYR A 12 10.09 28.39 -5.69
C TYR A 12 11.32 27.46 -5.67
N ARG A 13 11.08 26.17 -5.94
CA ARG A 13 12.14 25.15 -6.08
C ARG A 13 12.35 24.83 -7.55
N GLU A 14 13.58 24.94 -8.02
CA GLU A 14 14.02 24.49 -9.33
C GLU A 14 14.49 23.05 -9.25
N TYR A 15 13.99 22.20 -10.14
CA TYR A 15 14.34 20.78 -10.24
C TYR A 15 14.95 20.53 -11.62
N ASP A 16 15.97 19.69 -11.68
CA ASP A 16 16.61 19.24 -12.92
C ASP A 16 16.02 17.90 -13.41
N GLU A 17 16.53 17.41 -14.53
CA GLU A 17 16.08 16.13 -15.12
C GLU A 17 16.33 14.94 -14.19
N ASP A 18 17.40 14.98 -13.38
CA ASP A 18 17.71 13.96 -12.39
C ASP A 18 16.63 13.89 -11.30
N ALA A 19 16.17 15.05 -10.80
CA ALA A 19 15.05 15.12 -9.87
C ALA A 19 13.75 14.56 -10.47
N LEU A 20 13.55 14.73 -11.78
CA LEU A 20 12.42 14.16 -12.54
C LEU A 20 12.52 12.63 -12.64
N GLY A 21 13.69 12.10 -12.99
CA GLY A 21 13.95 10.66 -13.01
C GLY A 21 13.69 10.01 -11.65
N ARG A 22 14.16 10.63 -10.58
CA ARG A 22 13.92 10.19 -9.20
C ARG A 22 12.44 10.21 -8.81
N LEU A 23 11.68 11.21 -9.26
CA LEU A 23 10.23 11.26 -9.06
C LEU A 23 9.50 10.13 -9.78
N HIS A 24 9.88 9.82 -11.01
CA HIS A 24 9.33 8.69 -11.75
C HIS A 24 9.63 7.37 -11.06
N PHE A 25 10.86 7.18 -10.57
CA PHE A 25 11.23 6.01 -9.79
C PHE A 25 10.35 5.86 -8.54
N ILE A 26 10.21 6.93 -7.74
CA ILE A 26 9.37 6.92 -6.53
C ILE A 26 7.92 6.57 -6.89
N LYS A 27 7.34 7.21 -7.91
CA LYS A 27 5.96 6.94 -8.33
C LYS A 27 5.76 5.51 -8.78
N HIS A 28 6.69 4.96 -9.55
CA HIS A 28 6.64 3.59 -10.01
C HIS A 28 6.69 2.60 -8.82
N ALA A 29 7.64 2.80 -7.91
CA ALA A 29 7.79 1.99 -6.71
C ALA A 29 6.53 2.04 -5.80
N GLN A 30 5.91 3.22 -5.64
CA GLN A 30 4.64 3.36 -4.94
C GLN A 30 3.50 2.60 -5.63
N SER A 31 3.45 2.60 -6.97
CA SER A 31 2.44 1.86 -7.73
C SER A 31 2.55 0.34 -7.55
N CYS A 32 3.76 -0.16 -7.27
CA CYS A 32 4.03 -1.56 -6.92
C CYS A 32 3.68 -1.90 -5.46
N GLY A 33 3.21 -0.91 -4.68
CA GLY A 33 2.80 -1.11 -3.29
C GLY A 33 3.93 -0.97 -2.28
N LEU A 34 5.11 -0.47 -2.66
CA LEU A 34 6.19 -0.18 -1.71
C LEU A 34 5.84 1.04 -0.84
N LYS A 35 6.26 1.01 0.44
CA LYS A 35 6.10 2.14 1.35
C LYS A 35 7.18 3.18 1.06
N LEU A 36 6.94 4.44 1.46
CA LEU A 36 7.94 5.50 1.33
C LEU A 36 9.25 5.20 2.07
N ALA A 37 9.19 4.46 3.19
CA ALA A 37 10.37 3.99 3.91
C ALA A 37 11.20 3.03 3.05
N ASP A 38 10.53 2.05 2.43
CA ASP A 38 11.17 1.07 1.55
C ASP A 38 11.84 1.75 0.35
N ILE A 39 11.13 2.69 -0.27
CA ILE A 39 11.63 3.46 -1.43
C ILE A 39 12.85 4.29 -1.05
N LYS A 40 12.92 4.80 0.19
CA LYS A 40 14.08 5.54 0.67
C LYS A 40 15.32 4.64 0.68
N ILE A 41 15.19 3.40 1.16
CA ILE A 41 16.27 2.40 1.15
C ILE A 41 16.70 2.11 -0.29
N LEU A 42 15.75 1.88 -1.20
CA LEU A 42 16.06 1.66 -2.62
C LEU A 42 16.84 2.84 -3.25
N LEU A 43 16.52 4.07 -2.87
CA LEU A 43 17.20 5.28 -3.36
C LEU A 43 18.60 5.48 -2.75
N GLU A 44 18.86 4.97 -1.55
CA GLU A 44 20.20 5.00 -0.96
C GLU A 44 21.14 4.05 -1.72
N TRP A 45 20.57 3.01 -2.31
CA TRP A 45 21.27 1.89 -2.95
C TRP A 45 21.51 2.11 -4.45
N GLU A 46 20.78 3.05 -5.06
CA GLU A 46 20.98 3.50 -6.45
C GLU A 46 22.43 3.94 -6.75
N ASN A 47 23.16 4.41 -5.72
CA ASN A 47 24.57 4.83 -5.85
C ASN A 47 25.60 3.74 -5.52
N LEU A 48 25.19 2.53 -5.11
CA LEU A 48 26.05 1.44 -4.63
C LEU A 48 25.58 0.06 -5.14
N PRO A 49 25.70 -0.23 -6.45
CA PRO A 49 25.02 -1.36 -7.09
C PRO A 49 25.47 -2.76 -6.65
N ASP A 50 26.73 -2.93 -6.22
CA ASP A 50 27.28 -4.27 -5.94
C ASP A 50 27.02 -4.78 -4.50
N GLU A 51 26.83 -3.89 -3.54
CA GLU A 51 26.52 -4.24 -2.14
C GLU A 51 24.99 -4.30 -1.88
N ALA A 52 24.21 -3.84 -2.86
CA ALA A 52 22.80 -3.52 -2.78
C ALA A 52 21.84 -4.67 -3.18
N CYS A 53 22.30 -5.89 -3.39
CA CYS A 53 21.41 -6.97 -3.83
C CYS A 53 20.69 -7.69 -2.65
N PRO A 54 21.37 -8.05 -1.55
CA PRO A 54 20.75 -8.83 -0.48
C PRO A 54 19.63 -8.12 0.30
N ASP A 55 19.85 -6.89 0.80
CA ASP A 55 18.81 -6.27 1.65
C ASP A 55 17.61 -5.76 0.82
N VAL A 56 17.78 -5.43 -0.47
CA VAL A 56 16.66 -5.20 -1.39
C VAL A 56 15.81 -6.46 -1.53
N GLN A 57 16.43 -7.62 -1.69
CA GLN A 57 15.68 -8.87 -1.77
C GLN A 57 14.90 -9.13 -0.48
N GLU A 58 15.51 -8.89 0.68
CA GLU A 58 14.84 -9.11 1.96
C GLU A 58 13.68 -8.14 2.17
N LEU A 59 13.89 -6.85 1.88
CA LEU A 59 12.85 -5.83 1.89
C LEU A 59 11.67 -6.20 0.99
N LEU A 60 11.94 -6.72 -0.21
CA LEU A 60 10.89 -7.13 -1.14
C LEU A 60 10.12 -8.35 -0.61
N LYS A 61 10.81 -9.34 -0.02
CA LYS A 61 10.16 -10.51 0.59
C LYS A 61 9.25 -10.11 1.74
N GLU A 62 9.72 -9.24 2.64
CA GLU A 62 8.93 -8.74 3.77
C GLU A 62 7.68 -8.04 3.25
N ARG A 63 7.83 -7.16 2.26
CA ARG A 63 6.71 -6.41 1.71
C ARG A 63 5.70 -7.30 1.00
N ILE A 64 6.15 -8.30 0.25
CA ILE A 64 5.30 -9.33 -0.35
C ILE A 64 4.50 -10.05 0.75
N GLY A 65 5.16 -10.47 1.82
CA GLY A 65 4.52 -11.15 2.95
C GLY A 65 3.42 -10.31 3.61
N GLU A 66 3.68 -9.02 3.84
CA GLU A 66 2.68 -8.08 4.37
C GLU A 66 1.48 -7.92 3.43
N LEU A 67 1.72 -7.78 2.12
CA LEU A 67 0.66 -7.63 1.11
C LEU A 67 -0.20 -8.89 1.03
N ASP A 68 0.42 -10.08 1.02
CA ASP A 68 -0.28 -11.36 1.01
C ASP A 68 -1.12 -11.56 2.27
N ALA A 69 -0.60 -11.18 3.44
CA ALA A 69 -1.37 -11.18 4.67
C ALA A 69 -2.60 -10.27 4.57
N LYS A 70 -2.44 -9.06 4.03
CA LYS A 70 -3.55 -8.12 3.84
C LYS A 70 -4.58 -8.64 2.85
N ILE A 71 -4.14 -9.23 1.74
CA ILE A 71 -5.03 -9.84 0.75
C ILE A 71 -5.85 -10.97 1.39
N ARG A 72 -5.22 -11.84 2.20
CA ARG A 72 -5.94 -12.91 2.91
C ARG A 72 -7.01 -12.35 3.85
N GLU A 73 -6.68 -11.32 4.61
CA GLU A 73 -7.63 -10.64 5.51
C GLU A 73 -8.81 -10.05 4.71
N MET A 74 -8.54 -9.28 3.67
CA MET A 74 -9.58 -8.66 2.83
C MET A 74 -10.47 -9.69 2.14
N ARG A 75 -9.90 -10.82 1.69
CA ARG A 75 -10.68 -11.95 1.14
C ARG A 75 -11.58 -12.58 2.18
N SER A 76 -11.10 -12.72 3.42
CA SER A 76 -11.92 -13.20 4.54
C SER A 76 -13.12 -12.28 4.80
N PHE A 77 -12.87 -10.97 4.88
CA PHE A 77 -13.94 -9.98 5.08
C PHE A 77 -14.95 -9.99 3.92
N SER A 78 -14.47 -10.04 2.67
CA SER A 78 -15.35 -10.15 1.50
C SER A 78 -16.22 -11.41 1.55
N LYS A 79 -15.66 -12.55 1.96
CA LYS A 79 -16.41 -13.80 2.12
C LYS A 79 -17.49 -13.68 3.21
N SER A 80 -17.16 -13.06 4.35
CA SER A 80 -18.14 -12.81 5.41
C SER A 80 -19.28 -11.91 4.95
N LEU A 81 -18.97 -10.81 4.26
CA LEU A 81 -19.98 -9.89 3.73
C LEU A 81 -20.88 -10.56 2.68
N LYS A 82 -20.31 -11.38 1.78
CA LYS A 82 -21.09 -12.15 0.79
C LYS A 82 -22.05 -13.13 1.46
N ARG A 83 -21.63 -13.81 2.53
CA ARG A 83 -22.50 -14.72 3.29
C ARG A 83 -23.67 -13.97 3.94
N LEU A 84 -23.39 -12.81 4.52
CA LEU A 84 -24.40 -11.95 5.13
C LEU A 84 -25.40 -11.44 4.09
N LEU A 85 -24.92 -11.06 2.90
CA LEU A 85 -25.77 -10.63 1.80
C LEU A 85 -26.72 -11.76 1.35
N SER A 86 -26.21 -12.97 1.12
CA SER A 86 -27.05 -14.15 0.76
C SER A 86 -28.16 -14.39 1.79
N ALA A 87 -27.80 -14.39 3.09
CA ALA A 87 -28.78 -14.58 4.16
C ALA A 87 -29.82 -13.45 4.21
N CYS A 88 -29.43 -12.22 3.86
CA CYS A 88 -30.35 -11.09 3.78
C CYS A 88 -31.33 -11.23 2.62
N GLU A 89 -30.84 -11.62 1.44
CA GLU A 89 -31.65 -11.84 0.24
C GLU A 89 -32.69 -12.96 0.46
N GLU A 90 -32.35 -13.98 1.26
CA GLU A 90 -33.23 -15.09 1.61
C GLU A 90 -34.30 -14.77 2.68
N SER A 91 -34.11 -13.72 3.49
CA SER A 91 -34.93 -13.45 4.70
C SER A 91 -35.65 -12.08 4.71
N CYS A 92 -35.68 -11.40 3.56
CA CYS A 92 -36.05 -9.99 3.46
C CYS A 92 -37.49 -9.65 3.89
N ASP A 93 -38.38 -10.63 4.04
CA ASP A 93 -39.81 -10.39 4.27
C ASP A 93 -40.24 -10.15 5.73
N ALA A 94 -39.38 -10.41 6.74
CA ALA A 94 -39.79 -10.23 8.15
C ALA A 94 -38.70 -9.76 9.13
N ARG A 95 -37.44 -10.18 8.97
CA ARG A 95 -36.31 -9.73 9.80
C ARG A 95 -35.00 -9.82 9.02
N CYS A 96 -34.23 -8.74 8.99
CA CYS A 96 -32.93 -8.74 8.34
C CYS A 96 -31.93 -9.61 9.11
N ALA A 97 -31.55 -10.76 8.53
CA ALA A 97 -30.57 -11.68 9.12
C ALA A 97 -29.22 -11.01 9.43
N VAL A 98 -28.84 -9.95 8.69
CA VAL A 98 -27.61 -9.18 8.93
C VAL A 98 -27.67 -8.44 10.26
N LEU A 99 -28.78 -7.75 10.54
CA LEU A 99 -28.97 -7.01 11.79
C LEU A 99 -29.02 -7.95 13.00
N GLU A 100 -29.59 -9.15 12.85
CA GLU A 100 -29.56 -10.16 13.90
C GLU A 100 -28.14 -10.66 14.17
N GLU A 101 -27.34 -10.92 13.13
CA GLU A 101 -25.98 -11.44 13.30
C GLU A 101 -25.02 -10.42 13.94
N PHE A 102 -25.13 -9.14 13.57
CA PHE A 102 -24.35 -8.08 14.23
C PHE A 102 -24.90 -7.71 15.62
N GLY A 103 -26.21 -7.80 15.83
CA GLY A 103 -26.84 -7.56 17.14
C GLY A 103 -26.47 -8.61 18.19
N LYS A 104 -26.22 -9.87 17.78
CA LYS A 104 -25.81 -10.97 18.68
C LYS A 104 -24.42 -10.79 19.30
N ARG A 105 -23.56 -9.93 18.74
CA ARG A 105 -22.19 -9.68 19.24
C ARG A 105 -22.10 -8.55 20.27
N SER A 106 -23.19 -7.85 20.58
CA SER A 106 -23.19 -6.74 21.55
C SER A 106 -23.59 -7.17 22.97
N LYS A 107 -23.08 -8.31 23.44
CA LYS A 107 -23.23 -8.74 24.85
C LYS A 107 -21.94 -9.30 25.40
#